data_AF-A0A514MFW5-F1
#
_entry.id   AF-A0A514MFW5-F1
#
_cell.length_a   1.000
_cell.length_b   1.000
_cell.length_c   1.000
_cell.angle_alpha   90.00
_cell.angle_beta   90.00
_cell.angle_gamma   90.00
#
_symmetry.space_group_name_H-M   'P 1'
#
loop_
_entity.id
_entity.type
_entity.pdbx_description
1 polymer ?
#
loop_
_entity_poly.entity_id
_entity_poly.type
_entity_poly.pdbx_seq_one_letter_code
_entity_poly.pdbx_strand_id
1 'polypeptide(L)'
;GESRGSSDSESGLSDLAHLADKISMYKQGVDDKQNELLSMVHSLLFSIHESELQAFRRGQCSGSCIRHLLVKRLRYSGYDAAVCKSKWQGFDKIPGGDHEYIDVIMNTDTTGPERLILDIDFRSHFEIARAVDSYGTLLNSLPVVYVGTLPRLK
;
A
#
# COMPACT_ATOMS: atom_id res chain seq x y z
N GLY A 1 22.22 37.98 -24.06
CA GLY A 1 22.01 36.95 -23.03
C GLY A 1 20.66 37.22 -22.41
N GLU A 2 19.72 36.31 -22.58
CA GLU A 2 18.39 36.43 -21.99
C GLU A 2 18.09 35.13 -21.25
N SER A 3 18.29 35.16 -19.93
CA SER A 3 17.86 34.10 -19.03
C SER A 3 16.34 34.11 -18.95
N ARG A 4 15.71 33.13 -19.61
CA ARG A 4 14.32 32.75 -19.34
C ARG A 4 14.27 32.09 -17.96
N GLY A 5 13.91 32.86 -16.95
CA GLY A 5 13.55 32.31 -15.64
C GLY A 5 12.25 31.52 -15.77
N SER A 6 12.28 30.24 -15.39
CA SER A 6 11.08 29.43 -15.19
C SER A 6 10.33 29.98 -13.97
N SER A 7 9.08 30.37 -14.17
CA SER A 7 8.16 30.74 -13.09
C SER A 7 7.60 29.46 -12.47
N ASP A 8 8.38 28.80 -11.62
CA ASP A 8 7.90 27.63 -10.88
C ASP A 8 6.84 28.10 -9.88
N SER A 9 5.61 27.64 -10.07
CA SER A 9 4.41 28.18 -9.44
C SER A 9 4.30 27.72 -7.98
N GLU A 10 4.30 28.65 -7.02
CA GLU A 10 4.07 28.37 -5.59
C GLU A 10 2.74 27.63 -5.31
N SER A 11 1.76 27.76 -6.20
CA SER A 11 0.46 27.08 -6.11
C SER A 11 0.57 25.56 -6.03
N GLY A 12 1.56 24.95 -6.70
CA GLY A 12 1.77 23.51 -6.65
C GLY A 12 2.21 23.01 -5.27
N LEU A 13 2.87 23.87 -4.47
CA LEU A 13 3.33 23.51 -3.12
C LEU A 13 2.17 23.54 -2.12
N SER A 14 1.29 24.54 -2.21
CA SER A 14 0.06 24.59 -1.40
C SER A 14 -0.85 23.41 -1.68
N ASP A 15 -0.96 22.99 -2.95
CA ASP A 15 -1.79 21.85 -3.34
C ASP A 15 -1.30 20.53 -2.72
N LEU A 16 0.02 20.32 -2.64
CA LEU A 16 0.60 19.12 -2.02
C LEU A 16 0.39 19.10 -0.51
N ALA A 17 0.48 20.25 0.17
CA ALA A 17 0.20 20.35 1.60
C ALA A 17 -1.28 20.03 1.89
N HIS A 18 -2.20 20.64 1.13
CA HIS A 18 -3.62 20.34 1.24
C HIS A 18 -3.96 18.88 0.94
N LEU A 19 -3.22 18.24 0.04
CA LEU A 19 -3.38 16.81 -0.24
C LEU A 19 -2.92 15.93 0.95
N ALA A 20 -1.79 16.27 1.57
CA ALA A 20 -1.29 15.56 2.76
C ALA A 20 -2.26 15.66 3.95
N ASP A 21 -2.89 16.81 4.15
CA ASP A 21 -3.93 17.01 5.17
C ASP A 21 -5.15 16.12 4.90
N LYS A 22 -5.63 16.09 3.65
CA LYS A 22 -6.74 15.20 3.26
C LYS A 22 -6.42 13.73 3.50
N ILE A 23 -5.22 13.28 3.13
CA ILE A 23 -4.77 11.89 3.37
C ILE A 23 -4.81 11.57 4.87
N SER A 24 -4.35 12.51 5.71
CA SER A 24 -4.37 12.35 7.17
C SER A 24 -5.80 12.22 7.72
N MET A 25 -6.77 12.96 7.17
CA MET A 25 -8.18 12.81 7.55
C MET A 25 -8.75 11.44 7.15
N TYR A 26 -8.43 10.93 5.96
CA TYR A 26 -8.86 9.59 5.53
C TYR A 26 -8.26 8.45 6.37
N LYS A 27 -7.12 8.68 7.04
CA LYS A 27 -6.58 7.73 8.04
C LYS A 27 -7.40 7.69 9.34
N GLN A 28 -8.07 8.77 9.71
CA GLN A 28 -8.85 8.83 10.95
C GLN A 28 -10.25 8.21 10.81
N GLY A 29 -10.78 8.08 9.58
CA GLY A 29 -12.06 7.41 9.29
C GLY A 29 -11.96 5.90 9.07
N VAL A 30 -10.90 5.24 9.57
CA VAL A 30 -10.67 3.80 9.40
C VAL A 30 -11.54 3.02 10.39
N ASP A 31 -12.31 2.06 9.89
CA ASP A 31 -13.19 1.20 10.68
C ASP A 31 -12.41 0.35 11.69
N ASP A 32 -13.01 0.03 12.84
CA ASP A 32 -12.37 -0.71 13.93
C ASP A 32 -11.79 -2.06 13.45
N LYS A 33 -12.50 -2.73 12.52
CA LYS A 33 -12.06 -4.00 11.92
C LYS A 33 -10.79 -3.85 11.08
N GLN A 34 -10.68 -2.73 10.34
CA GLN A 34 -9.49 -2.43 9.54
C GLN A 34 -8.29 -2.15 10.45
N ASN A 35 -8.51 -1.43 11.56
CA ASN A 35 -7.47 -1.18 12.55
C ASN A 35 -7.02 -2.47 13.27
N GLU A 36 -7.94 -3.36 13.62
CA GLU A 36 -7.62 -4.67 14.21
C GLU A 36 -6.78 -5.51 13.25
N LEU A 37 -7.21 -5.65 11.98
CA LEU A 37 -6.47 -6.39 10.96
C LEU A 37 -5.09 -5.76 10.73
N LEU A 38 -5.01 -4.43 10.65
CA LEU A 38 -3.74 -3.70 10.48
C LEU A 38 -2.78 -3.98 11.65
N SER A 39 -3.27 -3.95 12.89
CA SER A 39 -2.48 -4.26 14.08
C SER A 39 -1.95 -5.70 14.05
N MET A 40 -2.80 -6.66 13.69
CA MET A 40 -2.40 -8.05 13.51
C MET A 40 -1.35 -8.21 12.43
N VAL A 41 -1.57 -7.59 11.25
CA VAL A 41 -0.60 -7.62 10.14
C VAL A 41 0.74 -7.06 10.57
N HIS A 42 0.78 -5.94 11.29
CA HIS A 42 2.03 -5.40 11.82
C HIS A 42 2.73 -6.40 12.75
N SER A 43 2.00 -6.99 13.70
CA SER A 43 2.56 -8.01 14.59
C SER A 43 3.13 -9.23 13.83
N LEU A 44 2.41 -9.70 12.81
CA LEU A 44 2.85 -10.81 11.98
C LEU A 44 4.06 -10.46 11.12
N LEU A 45 4.14 -9.24 10.57
CA LEU A 45 5.28 -8.77 9.80
C LEU A 45 6.55 -8.65 10.67
N PHE A 46 6.42 -8.08 11.88
CA PHE A 46 7.55 -7.92 12.80
C PHE A 46 8.12 -9.25 13.32
N SER A 47 7.33 -10.33 13.26
CA SER A 47 7.75 -11.66 13.71
C SER A 47 8.23 -12.57 12.58
N ILE A 48 8.38 -12.06 11.35
CA ILE A 48 8.98 -12.82 10.25
C ILE A 48 10.50 -12.76 10.37
N HIS A 49 11.13 -13.92 10.48
CA HIS A 49 12.59 -14.03 10.50
C HIS A 49 13.16 -14.45 9.13
N GLU A 50 14.39 -14.04 8.84
CA GLU A 50 15.08 -14.37 7.58
C GLU A 50 15.19 -15.88 7.34
N SER A 51 15.31 -16.68 8.40
CA SER A 51 15.32 -18.14 8.33
C SER A 51 14.05 -18.73 7.70
N GLU A 52 12.89 -18.11 7.93
CA GLU A 52 11.62 -18.53 7.33
C GLU A 52 11.54 -18.19 5.84
N LEU A 53 12.34 -17.21 5.40
CA LEU A 53 12.44 -16.82 3.99
C LEU A 53 13.39 -17.72 3.19
N GLN A 54 14.23 -18.52 3.85
CA GLN A 54 15.16 -19.46 3.18
C GLN A 54 14.44 -20.58 2.41
N ALA A 55 13.17 -20.86 2.76
CA ALA A 55 12.34 -21.79 2.01
C ALA A 55 12.01 -21.29 0.59
N PHE A 56 12.19 -19.99 0.32
CA PHE A 56 11.98 -19.38 -0.99
C PHE A 56 13.30 -19.37 -1.79
N ARG A 57 13.21 -19.54 -3.11
CA ARG A 57 14.39 -19.54 -3.99
C ARG A 57 15.11 -18.18 -3.90
N ARG A 58 16.42 -18.21 -3.64
CA ARG A 58 17.29 -17.01 -3.66
C ARG A 58 17.08 -16.25 -4.98
N GLY A 59 16.84 -14.95 -4.90
CA GLY A 59 16.57 -14.08 -6.05
C GLY A 59 15.11 -13.99 -6.50
N GLN A 60 14.17 -14.76 -5.91
CA GLN A 60 12.72 -14.68 -6.20
C GLN A 60 11.91 -14.05 -5.05
N CYS A 61 12.59 -13.53 -4.03
CA CYS A 61 11.98 -13.00 -2.80
C CYS A 61 11.87 -11.46 -2.84
N SER A 62 11.36 -10.90 -3.94
CA SER A 62 11.09 -9.45 -4.09
C SER A 62 9.79 -9.06 -3.37
N GLY A 63 9.72 -9.31 -2.06
CA GLY A 63 8.52 -9.10 -1.24
C GLY A 63 7.40 -10.13 -1.44
N SER A 64 7.39 -10.90 -2.54
CA SER A 64 6.39 -11.96 -2.78
C SER A 64 6.44 -13.05 -1.69
N CYS A 65 7.63 -13.46 -1.28
CA CYS A 65 7.84 -14.39 -0.16
C CYS A 65 7.20 -13.91 1.16
N ILE A 66 7.36 -12.62 1.48
CA ILE A 66 6.77 -12.00 2.68
C ILE A 66 5.24 -12.03 2.58
N ARG A 67 4.67 -11.68 1.42
CA ARG A 67 3.21 -11.75 1.18
C ARG A 67 2.68 -13.18 1.39
N HIS A 68 3.35 -14.18 0.84
CA HIS A 68 2.95 -15.58 0.99
C HIS A 68 3.07 -16.08 2.44
N LEU A 69 4.14 -15.72 3.15
CA LEU A 69 4.30 -16.07 4.56
C LEU A 69 3.25 -15.38 5.43
N LEU A 70 2.96 -14.11 5.15
CA LEU A 70 1.91 -13.36 5.84
C LEU A 70 0.53 -13.99 5.61
N VAL A 71 0.18 -14.33 4.37
CA VAL A 71 -1.07 -15.06 4.06
C VAL A 71 -1.15 -16.39 4.79
N LYS A 72 -0.04 -17.15 4.86
CA LYS A 72 0.00 -18.41 5.63
C LYS A 72 -0.30 -18.17 7.10
N ARG A 73 0.26 -17.12 7.70
CA ARG A 73 0.04 -16.76 9.12
C ARG A 73 -1.37 -16.23 9.37
N LEU A 74 -1.89 -15.38 8.48
CA LEU A 74 -3.28 -14.90 8.55
C LEU A 74 -4.29 -16.06 8.51
N ARG A 75 -4.09 -17.02 7.60
CA ARG A 75 -4.89 -18.25 7.53
C ARG A 75 -4.80 -19.09 8.80
N TYR A 76 -3.61 -19.19 9.40
CA TYR A 76 -3.43 -19.88 10.68
C TYR A 76 -4.18 -19.17 11.82
N SER A 77 -4.30 -17.85 11.76
CA SER A 77 -5.12 -17.04 12.66
C SER A 77 -6.63 -17.06 12.35
N GLY A 78 -7.07 -17.82 11.34
CA GLY A 78 -8.48 -18.00 10.99
C GLY A 78 -9.04 -17.06 9.93
N TYR A 79 -8.20 -16.23 9.29
CA TYR A 79 -8.65 -15.32 8.22
C TYR A 79 -8.73 -16.03 6.88
N ASP A 80 -9.76 -15.72 6.09
CA ASP A 80 -9.78 -16.03 4.66
C ASP A 80 -8.94 -14.99 3.92
N ALA A 81 -7.72 -15.38 3.55
CA ALA A 81 -6.76 -14.50 2.90
C ALA A 81 -6.06 -15.18 1.72
N ALA A 82 -5.70 -14.43 0.69
CA ALA A 82 -4.94 -14.94 -0.46
C ALA A 82 -4.02 -13.89 -1.07
N VAL A 83 -2.87 -14.33 -1.61
CA VAL A 83 -2.07 -13.47 -2.49
C VAL A 83 -2.80 -13.37 -3.83
N CYS A 84 -3.02 -12.14 -4.27
CA CYS A 84 -3.67 -11.81 -5.53
C CYS A 84 -2.71 -11.00 -6.40
N LYS A 85 -2.88 -11.09 -7.72
CA LYS A 85 -2.07 -10.36 -8.69
C LYS A 85 -2.97 -9.65 -9.69
N SER A 86 -2.82 -8.34 -9.81
CA SER A 86 -3.43 -7.54 -10.88
C SER A 86 -2.42 -7.32 -12.00
N LYS A 87 -2.90 -7.20 -13.23
CA LYS A 87 -2.11 -6.86 -14.41
C LYS A 87 -2.86 -5.82 -15.22
N TRP A 88 -2.16 -4.84 -15.75
CA TRP A 88 -2.74 -3.84 -16.65
C TRP A 88 -1.89 -3.69 -17.91
N GLN A 89 -2.58 -3.45 -19.01
CA GLN A 89 -1.91 -3.13 -20.27
C GLN A 89 -1.42 -1.67 -20.23
N GLY A 90 -0.27 -1.42 -20.84
CA GLY A 90 0.20 -0.06 -21.05
C GLY A 90 -0.73 0.68 -22.00
N PHE A 91 -0.88 1.98 -21.77
CA PHE A 91 -1.68 2.86 -22.62
C PHE A 91 -0.94 4.18 -22.84
N ASP A 92 -0.81 4.60 -24.10
CA ASP A 92 -0.01 5.75 -24.53
C ASP A 92 1.43 5.74 -23.95
N LYS A 93 1.72 6.67 -23.04
CA LYS A 93 3.02 6.83 -22.37
C LYS A 93 3.09 6.11 -21.02
N ILE A 94 2.01 5.45 -20.61
CA ILE A 94 1.91 4.75 -19.33
C ILE A 94 2.34 3.30 -19.57
N PRO A 95 3.43 2.83 -18.94
CA PRO A 95 3.85 1.45 -19.09
C PRO A 95 2.81 0.50 -18.49
N GLY A 96 2.66 -0.66 -19.12
CA GLY A 96 1.95 -1.78 -18.51
C GLY A 96 2.70 -2.29 -17.29
N GLY A 97 2.00 -3.03 -16.44
CA GLY A 97 2.60 -3.53 -15.22
C GLY A 97 1.75 -4.59 -14.55
N ASP A 98 2.27 -5.05 -13.43
CA ASP A 98 1.57 -5.95 -12.54
C ASP A 98 1.85 -5.60 -11.09
N HIS A 99 0.96 -6.03 -10.20
CA HIS A 99 1.07 -5.74 -8.78
C HIS A 99 0.51 -6.91 -7.97
N GLU A 100 1.25 -7.30 -6.93
CA GLU A 100 0.83 -8.32 -5.96
C GLU A 100 0.32 -7.67 -4.68
N TYR A 101 -0.87 -8.05 -4.25
CA TYR A 101 -1.50 -7.62 -3.00
C TYR A 101 -2.06 -8.83 -2.26
N ILE A 102 -2.50 -8.61 -1.02
CA ILE A 102 -3.22 -9.62 -0.25
C ILE A 102 -4.69 -9.22 -0.22
N ASP A 103 -5.54 -10.18 -0.56
CA ASP A 103 -6.98 -10.06 -0.40
C ASP A 103 -7.40 -10.76 0.88
N VAL A 104 -8.27 -10.13 1.66
CA VAL A 104 -8.82 -10.68 2.91
C VAL A 104 -10.34 -10.54 2.89
N ILE A 105 -11.05 -11.64 3.13
CA ILE A 105 -12.50 -11.65 3.27
C ILE A 105 -12.85 -11.67 4.77
N MET A 106 -13.47 -10.59 5.22
CA MET A 106 -13.97 -10.44 6.59
C MET A 106 -15.45 -10.78 6.61
N ASN A 107 -15.82 -11.88 7.26
CA ASN A 107 -17.22 -12.17 7.51
C ASN A 107 -17.74 -11.24 8.60
N THR A 108 -18.78 -10.47 8.28
CA THR A 108 -19.46 -9.63 9.27
C THR A 108 -20.86 -10.19 9.52
N ASP A 109 -21.24 -10.29 10.80
CA ASP A 109 -22.52 -10.87 11.20
C ASP A 109 -23.73 -10.05 10.69
N THR A 110 -23.51 -8.77 10.34
CA THR A 110 -24.57 -7.80 10.07
C THR A 110 -24.67 -7.35 8.61
N THR A 111 -23.57 -7.41 7.84
CA THR A 111 -23.49 -6.78 6.50
C THR A 111 -22.97 -7.71 5.41
N GLY A 112 -22.72 -8.98 5.74
CA GLY A 112 -22.18 -9.96 4.80
C GLY A 112 -20.63 -9.89 4.71
N PRO A 113 -20.03 -10.67 3.80
CA PRO A 113 -18.58 -10.68 3.63
C PRO A 113 -18.10 -9.35 3.04
N GLU A 114 -17.18 -8.68 3.75
CA GLU A 114 -16.50 -7.48 3.28
C GLU A 114 -15.09 -7.84 2.79
N ARG A 115 -14.71 -7.28 1.63
CA ARG A 115 -13.40 -7.52 1.01
C ARG A 115 -12.44 -6.39 1.33
N LEU A 116 -11.33 -6.74 1.99
CA LEU A 116 -10.23 -5.83 2.30
C LEU A 116 -9.01 -6.13 1.44
N ILE A 117 -8.40 -5.07 0.93
CA ILE A 117 -7.12 -5.09 0.25
C ILE A 117 -6.04 -4.72 1.26
N LEU A 118 -5.03 -5.58 1.33
CA LEU A 118 -3.83 -5.40 2.12
C LEU A 118 -2.62 -5.26 1.17
N ASP A 119 -1.93 -4.13 1.27
CA ASP A 119 -0.67 -3.90 0.58
C ASP A 119 0.42 -3.52 1.59
N ILE A 120 1.44 -4.36 1.69
CA ILE A 120 2.51 -4.24 2.70
C ILE A 120 3.64 -3.29 2.28
N ASP A 121 3.59 -2.77 1.05
CA ASP A 121 4.62 -1.90 0.48
C ASP A 121 3.99 -0.69 -0.25
N PHE A 122 2.85 -0.23 0.25
CA PHE A 122 1.96 0.69 -0.44
C PHE A 122 2.62 2.03 -0.78
N ARG A 123 3.41 2.58 0.15
CA ARG A 123 4.11 3.86 -0.05
C ARG A 123 5.06 3.82 -1.25
N SER A 124 5.74 2.69 -1.48
CA SER A 124 6.73 2.55 -2.57
C SER A 124 6.13 2.78 -3.96
N HIS A 125 4.82 2.52 -4.12
CA HIS A 125 4.11 2.74 -5.39
C HIS A 125 4.01 4.21 -5.81
N PHE A 126 4.30 5.13 -4.88
CA PHE A 126 4.29 6.56 -5.11
C PHE A 126 5.70 7.16 -5.08
N GLU A 127 6.76 6.35 -5.08
CA GLU A 127 8.12 6.86 -5.19
C GLU A 127 8.44 7.29 -6.63
N ILE A 128 9.11 8.44 -6.77
CA ILE A 128 9.54 8.98 -8.07
C ILE A 128 11.04 9.26 -8.03
N ALA A 129 11.72 9.05 -9.16
CA ALA A 129 13.19 9.15 -9.24
C ALA A 129 13.74 10.55 -8.94
N ARG A 130 12.93 11.61 -9.09
CA ARG A 130 13.31 13.02 -8.89
C ARG A 130 12.24 13.74 -8.10
N ALA A 131 12.07 13.34 -6.83
CA ALA A 131 11.14 14.00 -5.91
C ALA A 131 11.70 15.34 -5.42
N VAL A 132 10.81 16.32 -5.26
CA VAL A 132 11.07 17.57 -4.52
C VAL A 132 10.66 17.39 -3.05
N ASP A 133 11.19 18.20 -2.13
CA ASP A 133 10.95 18.03 -0.69
C ASP A 133 9.47 18.06 -0.28
N SER A 134 8.67 18.91 -0.93
CA SER A 134 7.21 18.97 -0.72
C SER A 134 6.51 17.67 -1.12
N TYR A 135 6.97 17.02 -2.19
CA TYR A 135 6.50 15.68 -2.56
C TYR A 135 6.95 14.63 -1.55
N GLY A 136 8.17 14.74 -1.02
CA GLY A 136 8.66 13.87 0.05
C GLY A 136 7.77 13.94 1.31
N THR A 137 7.33 15.14 1.69
CA THR A 137 6.38 15.33 2.80
C THR A 137 5.05 14.62 2.53
N LEU A 138 4.50 14.77 1.32
CA LEU A 138 3.29 14.05 0.90
C LEU A 138 3.49 12.54 0.94
N LEU A 139 4.58 12.02 0.38
CA LEU A 139 4.90 10.61 0.36
C LEU A 139 5.00 10.03 1.78
N ASN A 140 5.61 10.77 2.71
CA ASN A 140 5.72 10.38 4.12
C ASN A 140 4.37 10.38 4.84
N SER A 141 3.36 11.11 4.33
CA SER A 141 1.99 11.05 4.85
C SER A 141 1.28 9.74 4.46
N LEU A 142 1.75 9.00 3.45
CA LEU A 142 1.14 7.73 3.05
C LEU A 142 1.50 6.60 4.03
N PRO A 143 0.58 5.64 4.28
CA PRO A 143 0.89 4.46 5.07
C PRO A 143 1.87 3.55 4.32
N VAL A 144 2.77 2.90 5.06
CA VAL A 144 3.65 1.85 4.49
C VAL A 144 2.84 0.59 4.23
N VAL A 145 2.01 0.20 5.20
CA VAL A 145 1.04 -0.90 5.08
C VAL A 145 -0.35 -0.30 4.93
N TYR A 146 -1.00 -0.57 3.81
CA TYR A 146 -2.37 -0.17 3.56
C TYR A 146 -3.33 -1.33 3.84
N VAL A 147 -4.41 -1.04 4.56
CA VAL A 147 -5.58 -1.93 4.72
C VAL A 147 -6.83 -1.11 4.41
N GLY A 148 -7.65 -1.55 3.46
CA GLY A 148 -8.87 -0.84 3.13
C GLY A 148 -9.76 -1.55 2.10
N THR A 149 -10.99 -1.06 1.95
CA THR A 149 -11.95 -1.60 0.98
C THR A 149 -11.68 -1.06 -0.43
N LEU A 150 -12.14 -1.78 -1.45
CA LEU A 150 -12.00 -1.37 -2.86
C LEU A 150 -12.50 0.06 -3.16
N PRO A 151 -13.63 0.56 -2.60
CA PRO A 151 -14.07 1.94 -2.83
C PRO A 151 -13.08 3.00 -2.34
N ARG A 152 -12.23 2.68 -1.35
CA ARG A 152 -11.20 3.60 -0.83
C ARG A 152 -9.96 3.68 -1.73
N LEU A 153 -9.90 2.89 -2.79
CA LEU A 153 -8.84 2.91 -3.81
C LEU A 153 -9.27 3.66 -5.10
N LYS A 154 -10.49 4.19 -5.15
CA LYS A 154 -11.01 4.95 -6.30
C LYS A 154 -10.78 6.45 -6.17
#